data_AF-D4JUG2-F1
#
_entry.id   AF-D4JUG2-F1
#
_cell.length_a   1.000
_cell.length_b   1.000
_cell.length_c   1.000
_cell.angle_alpha   90.00
_cell.angle_beta   90.00
_cell.angle_gamma   90.00
#
_symmetry.space_group_name_H-M   'P 1'
#
loop_
_entity.id
_entity.type
_entity.pdbx_description
1 polymer ?
#
loop_
_entity_poly.entity_id
_entity_poly.type
_entity_poly.pdbx_seq_one_letter_code
_entity_poly.pdbx_strand_id
1 'polypeptide(L)'
;MSKNITDAFEIPTDEEWDRYLSTNIFDKMMIDSNIIKCSDDMNSKMVFTKILSVIQAHNNKVESIKISYALARHYFDKGIPDDEWFVSPGINGSSVQYMPHFNDEHYLIRYWYCFFMEDLYSKVQSMGDTLYLFINEFYEFGIEEGLGFVKKVLNKLKTTNPSLYDFLNNSHKDENYIKASNFRNNIIHGISPNEIKDEIVIQRNVETDIMKKDANGNFIKQNVKASLQITSRVGDYVTSKELLKSLEKFADYMGDIILNSISIIAKDEFVVKI
;
A
#
# COMPACT_ATOMS: atom_id res chain seq x y z
N MET A 1 18.79 30.81 -6.99
CA MET A 1 17.35 30.76 -6.68
C MET A 1 17.04 29.30 -6.39
N SER A 2 16.66 28.96 -5.16
CA SER A 2 16.17 27.60 -4.88
C SER A 2 14.87 27.40 -5.67
N LYS A 3 14.83 26.44 -6.59
CA LYS A 3 13.59 26.05 -7.28
C LYS A 3 12.53 25.70 -6.21
N ASN A 4 11.33 26.28 -6.29
CA ASN A 4 10.25 25.94 -5.37
C ASN A 4 9.63 24.60 -5.78
N ILE A 5 9.08 23.85 -4.83
CA ILE A 5 8.39 22.57 -5.09
C ILE A 5 7.27 22.76 -6.13
N THR A 6 6.57 23.89 -6.06
CA THR A 6 5.50 24.24 -7.01
C THR A 6 6.00 24.44 -8.44
N ASP A 7 7.26 24.85 -8.62
CA ASP A 7 7.84 25.11 -9.94
C ASP A 7 8.20 23.80 -10.66
N ALA A 8 8.31 22.70 -9.92
CA ALA A 8 8.55 21.36 -10.45
C ALA A 8 7.28 20.53 -10.63
N PHE A 9 6.10 21.12 -10.36
CA PHE A 9 4.84 20.45 -10.63
C PHE A 9 4.56 20.43 -12.13
N GLU A 10 4.52 19.23 -12.66
CA GLU A 10 4.19 18.91 -14.03
C GLU A 10 3.13 17.80 -14.08
N ILE A 11 2.39 17.79 -15.18
CA ILE A 11 1.43 16.73 -15.51
C ILE A 11 1.95 15.96 -16.73
N PRO A 12 1.56 14.68 -16.88
CA PRO A 12 1.91 13.90 -18.06
C PRO A 12 1.47 14.59 -19.35
N THR A 13 2.27 14.42 -20.39
CA THR A 13 1.91 14.72 -21.78
C THR A 13 0.83 13.77 -22.28
N ASP A 14 0.17 14.09 -23.40
CA ASP A 14 -0.86 13.23 -23.99
C ASP A 14 -0.34 11.81 -24.30
N GLU A 15 0.88 11.69 -24.84
CA GLU A 15 1.53 10.40 -25.11
C GLU A 15 1.81 9.61 -23.82
N GLU A 16 2.20 10.30 -22.74
CA GLU A 16 2.41 9.69 -21.44
C GLU A 16 1.09 9.24 -20.80
N TRP A 17 0.03 10.05 -20.90
CA TRP A 17 -1.31 9.67 -20.45
C TRP A 17 -1.76 8.39 -21.14
N ASP A 18 -1.70 8.34 -22.48
CA ASP A 18 -2.09 7.17 -23.25
C ASP A 18 -1.26 5.94 -22.84
N ARG A 19 0.06 6.10 -22.72
CA ARG A 19 0.96 5.02 -22.29
C ARG A 19 0.60 4.51 -20.90
N TYR A 20 0.44 5.39 -19.92
CA TYR A 20 0.25 4.99 -18.53
C TYR A 20 -1.16 4.48 -18.24
N LEU A 21 -2.18 5.02 -18.91
CA LEU A 21 -3.57 4.57 -18.77
C LEU A 21 -3.84 3.26 -19.52
N SER A 22 -3.01 2.91 -20.53
CA SER A 22 -3.10 1.61 -21.22
C SER A 22 -2.62 0.41 -20.39
N THR A 23 -2.15 0.63 -19.16
CA THR A 23 -1.72 -0.44 -18.26
C THR A 23 -2.89 -1.32 -17.81
N ASN A 24 -2.66 -2.63 -17.73
CA ASN A 24 -3.66 -3.60 -17.29
C ASN A 24 -3.57 -3.99 -15.81
N ILE A 25 -2.65 -3.36 -15.06
CA ILE A 25 -2.34 -3.68 -13.65
C ILE A 25 -3.59 -3.63 -12.77
N PHE A 26 -4.54 -2.74 -13.08
CA PHE A 26 -5.72 -2.49 -12.26
C PHE A 26 -7.00 -3.12 -12.83
N ASP A 27 -6.95 -3.72 -14.02
CA ASP A 27 -8.16 -4.17 -14.71
C ASP A 27 -8.90 -5.27 -13.95
N LYS A 28 -8.16 -6.17 -13.29
CA LYS A 28 -8.74 -7.22 -12.43
C LYS A 28 -9.48 -6.67 -11.22
N MET A 29 -9.26 -5.41 -10.84
CA MET A 29 -10.00 -4.76 -9.76
C MET A 29 -11.40 -4.31 -10.21
N MET A 30 -11.67 -4.22 -11.52
CA MET A 30 -12.99 -3.83 -12.00
C MET A 30 -14.00 -4.94 -11.73
N ILE A 31 -15.20 -4.54 -11.30
CA ILE A 31 -16.32 -5.46 -11.16
C ILE A 31 -17.21 -5.32 -12.40
N ASP A 32 -17.31 -6.40 -13.18
CA ASP A 32 -18.31 -6.51 -14.24
C ASP A 32 -19.67 -6.80 -13.61
N SER A 33 -20.62 -5.86 -13.75
CA SER A 33 -21.97 -6.05 -13.22
C SER A 33 -22.77 -7.12 -13.97
N ASN A 34 -22.41 -7.42 -15.22
CA ASN A 34 -23.19 -8.34 -16.07
C ASN A 34 -23.09 -9.80 -15.60
N ILE A 35 -22.05 -10.16 -14.86
CA ILE A 35 -21.87 -11.50 -14.31
C ILE A 35 -22.59 -11.70 -12.97
N ILE A 36 -23.12 -10.63 -12.37
CA ILE A 36 -23.86 -10.69 -11.12
C ILE A 36 -25.32 -11.00 -11.41
N LYS A 37 -25.81 -12.12 -10.86
CA LYS A 37 -27.19 -12.57 -11.07
C LYS A 37 -28.15 -11.88 -10.11
N CYS A 38 -29.33 -11.55 -10.59
CA CYS A 38 -30.45 -11.00 -9.83
C CYS A 38 -31.73 -11.74 -10.20
N SER A 39 -32.54 -12.08 -9.20
CA SER A 39 -33.88 -12.63 -9.41
C SER A 39 -34.73 -11.69 -10.25
N ASP A 40 -35.62 -12.28 -11.04
CA ASP A 40 -36.47 -11.57 -11.99
C ASP A 40 -37.64 -10.79 -11.35
N ASP A 41 -37.88 -10.97 -10.05
CA ASP A 41 -38.96 -10.30 -9.33
C ASP A 41 -38.73 -8.79 -9.17
N MET A 42 -39.85 -8.06 -9.07
CA MET A 42 -39.85 -6.59 -9.07
C MET A 42 -39.07 -6.00 -7.88
N ASN A 43 -39.17 -6.62 -6.69
CA ASN A 43 -38.54 -6.08 -5.49
C ASN A 43 -37.02 -6.30 -5.56
N SER A 44 -36.56 -7.49 -5.97
CA SER A 44 -35.14 -7.77 -6.17
C SER A 44 -34.54 -6.83 -7.21
N LYS A 45 -35.18 -6.67 -8.38
CA LYS A 45 -34.70 -5.73 -9.42
C LYS A 45 -34.60 -4.29 -8.92
N MET A 46 -35.57 -3.84 -8.12
CA MET A 46 -35.56 -2.49 -7.56
C MET A 46 -34.39 -2.30 -6.60
N VAL A 47 -34.17 -3.22 -5.65
CA VAL A 47 -33.07 -3.14 -4.69
C VAL A 47 -31.71 -3.33 -5.36
N PHE A 48 -31.63 -4.15 -6.40
CA PHE A 48 -30.41 -4.40 -7.16
C PHE A 48 -29.82 -3.14 -7.81
N THR A 49 -30.63 -2.10 -8.05
CA THR A 49 -30.12 -0.78 -8.50
C THR A 49 -29.14 -0.15 -7.51
N LYS A 50 -29.30 -0.41 -6.20
CA LYS A 50 -28.34 0.00 -5.17
C LYS A 50 -27.02 -0.75 -5.33
N ILE A 51 -27.06 -2.05 -5.61
CA ILE A 51 -25.87 -2.88 -5.86
C ILE A 51 -25.11 -2.36 -7.09
N LEU A 52 -25.82 -2.03 -8.18
CA LEU A 52 -25.21 -1.43 -9.37
C LEU A 52 -24.52 -0.10 -9.06
N SER A 53 -25.13 0.74 -8.20
CA SER A 53 -24.52 2.00 -7.77
C SER A 53 -23.23 1.78 -6.97
N VAL A 54 -23.18 0.74 -6.13
CA VAL A 54 -21.96 0.37 -5.38
C VAL A 54 -20.87 -0.15 -6.31
N ILE A 55 -21.23 -0.99 -7.30
CA ILE A 55 -20.29 -1.45 -8.33
C ILE A 55 -19.73 -0.25 -9.11
N GLN A 56 -20.58 0.71 -9.49
CA GLN A 56 -20.14 1.91 -10.19
C GLN A 56 -19.18 2.75 -9.32
N ALA A 57 -19.50 2.95 -8.03
CA ALA A 57 -18.64 3.68 -7.12
C ALA A 57 -17.28 2.98 -6.92
N HIS A 58 -17.27 1.65 -6.86
CA HIS A 58 -16.05 0.84 -6.82
C HIS A 58 -15.22 1.04 -8.10
N ASN A 59 -15.83 0.90 -9.28
CA ASN A 59 -15.15 1.03 -10.56
C ASN A 59 -14.60 2.46 -10.79
N ASN A 60 -15.34 3.50 -10.39
CA ASN A 60 -14.84 4.88 -10.42
C ASN A 60 -13.56 5.06 -9.58
N LYS A 61 -13.45 4.31 -8.48
CA LYS A 61 -12.27 4.31 -7.62
C LYS A 61 -11.07 3.64 -8.29
N VAL A 62 -11.29 2.55 -9.03
CA VAL A 62 -10.26 1.92 -9.88
C VAL A 62 -9.75 2.91 -10.94
N GLU A 63 -10.64 3.65 -11.58
CA GLU A 63 -10.24 4.69 -12.55
C GLU A 63 -9.43 5.81 -11.88
N SER A 64 -9.79 6.21 -10.66
CA SER A 64 -8.99 7.17 -9.88
C SER A 64 -7.59 6.63 -9.53
N ILE A 65 -7.46 5.32 -9.28
CA ILE A 65 -6.16 4.65 -9.07
C ILE A 65 -5.30 4.75 -10.33
N LYS A 66 -5.87 4.49 -11.52
CA LYS A 66 -5.14 4.61 -12.80
C LYS A 66 -4.57 6.02 -13.01
N ILE A 67 -5.35 7.05 -12.67
CA ILE A 67 -4.88 8.45 -12.74
C ILE A 67 -3.71 8.70 -11.78
N SER A 68 -3.83 8.28 -10.51
CA SER A 68 -2.73 8.43 -9.53
C SER A 68 -1.49 7.66 -9.94
N TYR A 69 -1.65 6.47 -10.53
CA TYR A 69 -0.54 5.68 -11.08
C TYR A 69 0.15 6.40 -12.22
N ALA A 70 -0.59 6.98 -13.17
CA ALA A 70 0.00 7.75 -14.26
C ALA A 70 0.82 8.95 -13.76
N LEU A 71 0.31 9.65 -12.74
CA LEU A 71 1.04 10.76 -12.11
C LEU A 71 2.32 10.28 -11.40
N ALA A 72 2.25 9.23 -10.58
CA ALA A 72 3.43 8.66 -9.95
C ALA A 72 4.45 8.18 -11.00
N ARG A 73 3.97 7.50 -12.06
CA ARG A 73 4.80 6.95 -13.11
C ARG A 73 5.51 8.03 -13.93
N HIS A 74 4.87 9.16 -14.19
CA HIS A 74 5.48 10.31 -14.84
C HIS A 74 6.73 10.79 -14.11
N TYR A 75 6.65 11.01 -12.79
CA TYR A 75 7.82 11.43 -12.02
C TYR A 75 8.86 10.31 -11.86
N PHE A 76 8.42 9.05 -11.78
CA PHE A 76 9.35 7.92 -11.75
C PHE A 76 10.20 7.83 -13.04
N ASP A 77 9.55 7.95 -14.20
CA ASP A 77 10.22 7.81 -15.50
C ASP A 77 11.13 9.00 -15.85
N LYS A 78 10.98 10.15 -15.18
CA LYS A 78 11.96 11.26 -15.24
C LYS A 78 13.33 10.90 -14.63
N GLY A 79 13.38 9.84 -13.82
CA GLY A 79 14.61 9.31 -13.24
C GLY A 79 14.86 9.81 -11.83
N ILE A 80 14.92 8.86 -10.88
CA ILE A 80 15.29 9.10 -9.49
C ILE A 80 16.51 8.22 -9.20
N PRO A 81 17.72 8.79 -9.00
CA PRO A 81 18.96 8.01 -8.90
C PRO A 81 19.22 7.53 -7.46
N ASP A 82 18.24 6.85 -6.86
CA ASP A 82 18.28 6.38 -5.47
C ASP A 82 18.61 4.89 -5.30
N ASP A 83 19.02 4.20 -6.38
CA ASP A 83 19.49 2.81 -6.31
C ASP A 83 20.74 2.69 -5.40
N GLU A 84 21.67 3.64 -5.46
CA GLU A 84 22.77 3.81 -4.48
C GLU A 84 22.46 5.01 -3.59
N TRP A 85 21.51 4.84 -2.66
CA TRP A 85 21.03 5.92 -1.79
C TRP A 85 22.04 6.35 -0.71
N PHE A 86 23.14 5.61 -0.50
CA PHE A 86 24.24 6.04 0.35
C PHE A 86 25.59 5.46 -0.09
N VAL A 87 26.68 6.15 0.28
CA VAL A 87 28.06 5.66 0.18
C VAL A 87 28.82 5.92 1.47
N SER A 88 29.76 5.03 1.82
CA SER A 88 30.64 5.18 2.97
C SER A 88 32.03 4.57 2.67
N PRO A 89 33.13 5.35 2.74
CA PRO A 89 33.15 6.78 3.07
C PRO A 89 32.47 7.62 1.98
N GLY A 90 32.03 8.84 2.33
CA GLY A 90 31.47 9.79 1.36
C GLY A 90 32.49 10.14 0.26
N ILE A 91 32.03 10.73 -0.85
CA ILE A 91 32.86 11.01 -2.04
C ILE A 91 34.11 11.86 -1.72
N ASN A 92 34.04 12.68 -0.66
CA ASN A 92 35.14 13.49 -0.15
C ASN A 92 35.92 12.85 1.02
N GLY A 93 35.83 11.53 1.19
CA GLY A 93 36.51 10.78 2.27
C GLY A 93 35.93 11.01 3.67
N SER A 94 34.76 11.64 3.77
CA SER A 94 34.06 11.92 5.04
C SER A 94 33.19 10.73 5.50
N SER A 95 32.36 10.93 6.53
CA SER A 95 31.33 9.99 7.00
C SER A 95 30.35 9.56 5.89
N VAL A 96 29.29 8.82 6.26
CA VAL A 96 28.20 8.45 5.35
C VAL A 96 27.68 9.67 4.57
N GLN A 97 27.54 9.52 3.26
CA GLN A 97 26.89 10.49 2.37
C GLN A 97 25.63 9.85 1.80
N TYR A 98 24.49 10.50 1.99
CA TYR A 98 23.21 10.08 1.42
C TYR A 98 22.95 10.74 0.07
N MET A 99 22.19 10.05 -0.77
CA MET A 99 21.77 10.50 -2.09
C MET A 99 22.95 11.05 -2.94
N PRO A 100 24.06 10.29 -3.06
CA PRO A 100 25.30 10.77 -3.68
C PRO A 100 25.14 11.24 -5.13
N HIS A 101 24.12 10.73 -5.83
CA HIS A 101 23.83 11.02 -7.24
C HIS A 101 22.71 12.07 -7.42
N PHE A 102 22.21 12.68 -6.33
CA PHE A 102 21.16 13.67 -6.42
C PHE A 102 21.70 15.06 -6.75
N ASN A 103 20.93 15.77 -7.57
CA ASN A 103 20.99 17.22 -7.71
C ASN A 103 19.66 17.81 -7.23
N ASP A 104 19.54 19.15 -7.21
CA ASP A 104 18.31 19.83 -6.76
C ASP A 104 17.04 19.36 -7.49
N GLU A 105 17.15 19.02 -8.78
CA GLU A 105 16.02 18.57 -9.59
C GLU A 105 15.57 17.16 -9.20
N HIS A 106 16.51 16.25 -8.92
CA HIS A 106 16.19 14.91 -8.45
C HIS A 106 15.41 14.92 -7.12
N TYR A 107 15.72 15.86 -6.22
CA TYR A 107 14.94 16.02 -4.98
C TYR A 107 13.49 16.43 -5.25
N LEU A 108 13.27 17.33 -6.21
CA LEU A 108 11.92 17.79 -6.58
C LEU A 108 11.11 16.70 -7.30
N ILE A 109 11.76 15.96 -8.21
CA ILE A 109 11.14 14.80 -8.88
C ILE A 109 10.76 13.73 -7.85
N ARG A 110 11.69 13.38 -6.95
CA ARG A 110 11.43 12.42 -5.86
C ARG A 110 10.29 12.88 -4.96
N TYR A 111 10.22 14.17 -4.62
CA TYR A 111 9.13 14.70 -3.79
C TYR A 111 7.76 14.42 -4.41
N TRP A 112 7.55 14.81 -5.67
CA TRP A 112 6.28 14.61 -6.36
C TRP A 112 5.98 13.12 -6.59
N TYR A 113 6.99 12.33 -6.93
CA TYR A 113 6.86 10.87 -6.99
C TYR A 113 6.34 10.30 -5.66
N CYS A 114 6.98 10.63 -4.55
CA CYS A 114 6.57 10.17 -3.22
C CYS A 114 5.15 10.63 -2.89
N PHE A 115 4.82 11.91 -3.14
CA PHE A 115 3.48 12.45 -2.92
C PHE A 115 2.39 11.62 -3.62
N PHE A 116 2.57 11.30 -4.90
CA PHE A 116 1.59 10.48 -5.64
C PHE A 116 1.59 9.02 -5.21
N MET A 117 2.74 8.46 -4.84
CA MET A 117 2.82 7.09 -4.33
C MET A 117 2.08 6.93 -3.00
N GLU A 118 2.13 7.92 -2.12
CA GLU A 118 1.40 7.90 -0.85
C GLU A 118 -0.12 7.84 -1.04
N ASP A 119 -0.65 8.67 -1.94
CA ASP A 119 -2.05 8.64 -2.36
C ASP A 119 -2.40 7.29 -3.01
N LEU A 120 -1.53 6.79 -3.88
CA LEU A 120 -1.77 5.57 -4.63
C LEU A 120 -1.81 4.31 -3.77
N TYR A 121 -0.89 4.15 -2.81
CA TYR A 121 -0.94 3.06 -1.82
C TYR A 121 -2.26 3.07 -1.03
N SER A 122 -2.68 4.26 -0.61
CA SER A 122 -3.91 4.44 0.16
C SER A 122 -5.14 4.05 -0.67
N LYS A 123 -5.18 4.46 -1.94
CA LYS A 123 -6.27 4.13 -2.87
C LYS A 123 -6.34 2.62 -3.16
N VAL A 124 -5.22 1.97 -3.52
CA VAL A 124 -5.20 0.52 -3.79
C VAL A 124 -5.62 -0.28 -2.55
N GLN A 125 -5.09 0.05 -1.38
CA GLN A 125 -5.48 -0.63 -0.12
C GLN A 125 -6.99 -0.53 0.13
N SER A 126 -7.57 0.63 -0.14
CA SER A 126 -8.99 0.89 0.10
C SER A 126 -9.94 0.23 -0.91
N MET A 127 -9.42 -0.48 -1.92
CA MET A 127 -10.23 -1.34 -2.78
C MET A 127 -10.80 -2.53 -2.01
N GLY A 128 -10.04 -3.05 -1.03
CA GLY A 128 -10.51 -4.09 -0.12
C GLY A 128 -11.78 -3.65 0.61
N ASP A 129 -11.82 -2.43 1.16
CA ASP A 129 -12.99 -1.91 1.87
C ASP A 129 -14.24 -1.83 0.98
N THR A 130 -14.07 -1.37 -0.26
CA THR A 130 -15.18 -1.28 -1.22
C THR A 130 -15.70 -2.65 -1.66
N LEU A 131 -14.83 -3.67 -1.71
CA LEU A 131 -15.27 -5.05 -1.92
C LEU A 131 -16.16 -5.54 -0.76
N TYR A 132 -15.78 -5.25 0.49
CA TYR A 132 -16.61 -5.59 1.65
C TYR A 132 -17.93 -4.81 1.68
N LEU A 133 -17.94 -3.58 1.18
CA LEU A 133 -19.18 -2.81 0.99
C LEU A 133 -20.11 -3.49 -0.02
N PHE A 134 -19.58 -3.87 -1.19
CA PHE A 134 -20.33 -4.64 -2.17
C PHE A 134 -20.90 -5.94 -1.58
N ILE A 135 -20.08 -6.71 -0.85
CA ILE A 135 -20.51 -7.94 -0.18
C ILE A 135 -21.64 -7.68 0.83
N ASN A 136 -21.50 -6.63 1.65
CA ASN A 136 -22.50 -6.25 2.66
C ASN A 136 -23.87 -5.97 2.02
N GLU A 137 -23.87 -5.30 0.87
CA GLU A 137 -25.07 -4.97 0.11
C GLU A 137 -25.63 -6.17 -0.64
N PHE A 138 -24.79 -6.95 -1.31
CA PHE A 138 -25.21 -8.13 -2.08
C PHE A 138 -25.88 -9.19 -1.19
N TYR A 139 -25.33 -9.48 -0.01
CA TYR A 139 -25.92 -10.46 0.91
C TYR A 139 -26.91 -9.87 1.91
N GLU A 140 -27.18 -8.56 1.81
CA GLU A 140 -28.10 -7.81 2.68
C GLU A 140 -27.78 -8.02 4.17
N PHE A 141 -26.52 -7.86 4.56
CA PHE A 141 -26.12 -8.02 5.96
C PHE A 141 -26.56 -6.87 6.85
N GLY A 142 -26.85 -5.70 6.27
CA GLY A 142 -27.31 -4.51 6.99
C GLY A 142 -26.29 -4.01 8.02
N ILE A 143 -24.99 -4.25 7.80
CA ILE A 143 -23.94 -3.79 8.70
C ILE A 143 -23.63 -2.33 8.34
N GLU A 144 -23.72 -1.46 9.34
CA GLU A 144 -23.32 -0.06 9.21
C GLU A 144 -21.79 0.08 9.07
N GLU A 145 -21.37 0.97 8.18
CA GLU A 145 -19.98 1.35 7.99
C GLU A 145 -19.40 1.97 9.27
N GLY A 146 -18.15 1.62 9.58
CA GLY A 146 -17.47 2.14 10.77
C GLY A 146 -16.37 1.20 11.27
N LEU A 147 -15.93 1.43 12.50
CA LEU A 147 -14.83 0.66 13.08
C LEU A 147 -15.17 -0.83 13.14
N GLY A 148 -14.30 -1.65 12.54
CA GLY A 148 -14.47 -3.09 12.45
C GLY A 148 -15.50 -3.57 11.41
N PHE A 149 -15.94 -2.70 10.48
CA PHE A 149 -16.87 -3.05 9.39
C PHE A 149 -16.47 -4.33 8.65
N VAL A 150 -15.24 -4.38 8.12
CA VAL A 150 -14.68 -5.54 7.40
C VAL A 150 -14.80 -6.84 8.21
N LYS A 151 -14.42 -6.80 9.50
CA LYS A 151 -14.50 -7.95 10.39
C LYS A 151 -15.94 -8.41 10.62
N LYS A 152 -16.89 -7.49 10.76
CA LYS A 152 -18.32 -7.80 10.92
C LYS A 152 -18.87 -8.48 9.67
N VAL A 153 -18.54 -7.97 8.47
CA VAL A 153 -18.95 -8.55 7.18
C VAL A 153 -18.36 -9.94 7.02
N LEU A 154 -17.06 -10.11 7.28
CA LEU A 154 -16.38 -11.40 7.21
C LEU A 154 -17.01 -12.43 8.16
N ASN A 155 -17.37 -12.04 9.39
CA ASN A 155 -18.05 -12.94 10.32
C ASN A 155 -19.43 -13.41 9.81
N LYS A 156 -20.20 -12.55 9.13
CA LYS A 156 -21.49 -12.91 8.52
C LYS A 156 -21.34 -13.82 7.31
N LEU A 157 -20.25 -13.68 6.55
CA LEU A 157 -19.94 -14.58 5.43
C LEU A 157 -19.75 -16.03 5.89
N LYS A 158 -19.22 -16.26 7.10
CA LYS A 158 -18.97 -17.62 7.61
C LYS A 158 -20.20 -18.53 7.56
N THR A 159 -21.40 -17.99 7.74
CA THR A 159 -22.66 -18.74 7.64
C THR A 159 -23.35 -18.60 6.29
N THR A 160 -23.11 -17.50 5.57
CA THR A 160 -23.85 -17.15 4.34
C THR A 160 -23.17 -17.68 3.08
N ASN A 161 -21.85 -17.51 2.98
CA ASN A 161 -21.02 -18.06 1.91
C ASN A 161 -19.66 -18.47 2.51
N PRO A 162 -19.55 -19.70 3.05
CA PRO A 162 -18.32 -20.20 3.67
C PRO A 162 -17.12 -20.22 2.71
N SER A 163 -17.35 -20.47 1.42
CA SER A 163 -16.28 -20.48 0.42
C SER A 163 -15.65 -19.09 0.24
N LEU A 164 -16.48 -18.04 0.19
CA LEU A 164 -16.01 -16.66 0.12
C LEU A 164 -15.31 -16.24 1.42
N TYR A 165 -15.87 -16.65 2.57
CA TYR A 165 -15.22 -16.43 3.87
C TYR A 165 -13.82 -17.02 3.93
N ASP A 166 -13.66 -18.31 3.58
CA ASP A 166 -12.37 -19.00 3.66
C ASP A 166 -11.33 -18.38 2.72
N PHE A 167 -11.76 -17.95 1.54
CA PHE A 167 -10.90 -17.22 0.60
C PHE A 167 -10.42 -15.89 1.19
N LEU A 168 -11.34 -15.02 1.60
CA LEU A 168 -11.02 -13.69 2.13
C LEU A 168 -10.28 -13.72 3.46
N ASN A 169 -10.58 -14.70 4.32
CA ASN A 169 -9.89 -14.87 5.60
C ASN A 169 -8.43 -15.32 5.45
N ASN A 170 -8.01 -15.76 4.25
CA ASN A 170 -6.62 -16.13 3.98
C ASN A 170 -5.87 -15.11 3.13
N SER A 171 -6.55 -14.16 2.48
CA SER A 171 -5.92 -13.22 1.54
C SER A 171 -4.94 -12.24 2.20
N HIS A 172 -5.18 -11.86 3.45
CA HIS A 172 -4.29 -10.93 4.18
C HIS A 172 -2.95 -11.54 4.61
N LYS A 173 -2.73 -12.84 4.38
CA LYS A 173 -1.51 -13.56 4.76
C LYS A 173 -0.44 -13.54 3.66
N ASP A 174 -0.77 -13.04 2.47
CA ASP A 174 0.19 -12.93 1.36
C ASP A 174 1.30 -11.93 1.68
N GLU A 175 2.52 -12.24 1.26
CA GLU A 175 3.70 -11.41 1.55
C GLU A 175 3.61 -10.02 0.88
N ASN A 176 3.04 -9.92 -0.32
CA ASN A 176 2.86 -8.64 -0.99
C ASN A 176 1.81 -7.79 -0.25
N TYR A 177 0.73 -8.42 0.23
CA TYR A 177 -0.27 -7.75 1.07
C TYR A 177 0.33 -7.22 2.37
N ILE A 178 1.10 -8.06 3.09
CA ILE A 178 1.74 -7.68 4.36
C ILE A 178 2.74 -6.54 4.12
N LYS A 179 3.58 -6.66 3.09
CA LYS A 179 4.58 -5.64 2.76
C LYS A 179 3.92 -4.30 2.40
N ALA A 180 2.91 -4.30 1.54
CA ALA A 180 2.19 -3.09 1.17
C ALA A 180 1.42 -2.48 2.35
N SER A 181 0.82 -3.30 3.21
CA SER A 181 0.16 -2.85 4.43
C SER A 181 1.13 -2.14 5.37
N ASN A 182 2.35 -2.68 5.52
CA ASN A 182 3.41 -2.05 6.32
C ASN A 182 3.86 -0.71 5.72
N PHE A 183 4.01 -0.63 4.38
CA PHE A 183 4.32 0.63 3.70
C PHE A 183 3.22 1.67 3.90
N ARG A 184 1.96 1.32 3.65
CA ARG A 184 0.81 2.21 3.89
C ARG A 184 0.73 2.66 5.34
N ASN A 185 1.00 1.77 6.30
CA ASN A 185 1.01 2.12 7.71
C ASN A 185 2.10 3.16 8.02
N ASN A 186 3.30 2.99 7.46
CA ASN A 186 4.39 3.95 7.62
C ASN A 186 4.07 5.29 6.95
N ILE A 187 3.47 5.29 5.76
CA ILE A 187 3.04 6.50 5.04
C ILE A 187 2.04 7.32 5.87
N ILE A 188 1.08 6.68 6.53
CA ILE A 188 -0.03 7.39 7.19
C ILE A 188 0.29 7.74 8.65
N HIS A 189 1.02 6.88 9.36
CA HIS A 189 1.20 7.00 10.80
C HIS A 189 2.66 7.19 11.22
N GLY A 190 3.62 7.07 10.29
CA GLY A 190 5.04 7.09 10.58
C GLY A 190 5.84 7.97 9.62
N ILE A 191 7.09 7.56 9.41
CA ILE A 191 7.98 8.14 8.40
C ILE A 191 7.83 7.32 7.12
N SER A 192 7.57 8.00 6.01
CA SER A 192 7.39 7.37 4.69
C SER A 192 8.56 6.44 4.35
N PRO A 193 8.32 5.29 3.70
CA PRO A 193 9.36 4.29 3.44
C PRO A 193 10.55 4.82 2.63
N ASN A 194 10.31 5.83 1.80
CA ASN A 194 11.33 6.48 0.99
C ASN A 194 11.99 7.65 1.71
N GLU A 195 11.79 7.86 3.01
CA GLU A 195 12.58 8.81 3.81
C GLU A 195 13.60 8.04 4.66
N ILE A 196 14.80 8.61 4.80
CA ILE A 196 15.86 7.97 5.60
C ILE A 196 15.44 8.02 7.06
N LYS A 197 15.47 6.86 7.73
CA LYS A 197 15.08 6.74 9.14
C LYS A 197 15.99 5.80 9.91
N ASP A 198 15.82 5.81 11.23
CA ASP A 198 16.49 4.88 12.15
C ASP A 198 18.02 4.90 12.08
N GLU A 199 18.61 6.06 11.77
CA GLU A 199 20.05 6.32 11.82
C GLU A 199 20.60 6.17 13.25
N ILE A 200 19.76 6.46 14.24
CA ILE A 200 20.03 6.28 15.67
C ILE A 200 18.93 5.40 16.26
N VAL A 201 19.31 4.19 16.67
CA VAL A 201 18.42 3.24 17.34
C VAL A 201 18.66 3.35 18.85
N ILE A 202 17.61 3.73 19.58
CA ILE A 202 17.63 3.84 21.04
C ILE A 202 16.83 2.69 21.63
N GLN A 203 17.49 1.83 22.38
CA GLN A 203 16.87 0.73 23.12
C GLN A 203 16.99 0.98 24.62
N ARG A 204 15.92 0.69 25.37
CA ARG A 204 15.87 0.87 26.82
C ARG A 204 15.66 -0.46 27.51
N ASN A 205 16.32 -0.65 28.65
CA ASN A 205 16.20 -1.85 29.48
C ASN A 205 16.54 -3.16 28.76
N VAL A 206 17.55 -3.14 27.89
CA VAL A 206 17.99 -4.29 27.11
C VAL A 206 19.17 -5.00 27.77
N GLU A 207 19.20 -6.32 27.66
CA GLU A 207 20.39 -7.09 28.00
C GLU A 207 21.40 -6.95 26.88
N THR A 208 22.59 -6.46 27.21
CA THR A 208 23.68 -6.27 26.25
C THR A 208 25.00 -6.64 26.88
N ASP A 209 25.93 -7.09 26.05
CA ASP A 209 27.30 -7.31 26.48
C ASP A 209 28.06 -5.99 26.46
N ILE A 210 28.68 -5.64 27.58
CA ILE A 210 29.65 -4.55 27.66
C ILE A 210 31.05 -5.11 27.85
N MET A 211 32.05 -4.45 27.26
CA MET A 211 33.46 -4.77 27.49
C MET A 211 33.89 -4.07 28.78
N LYS A 212 34.26 -4.84 29.79
CA LYS A 212 34.79 -4.35 31.06
C LYS A 212 36.24 -4.81 31.22
N LYS A 213 37.12 -3.97 31.78
CA LYS A 213 38.45 -4.42 32.17
C LYS A 213 38.39 -5.24 33.45
N ASP A 214 39.02 -6.41 33.45
CA ASP A 214 39.27 -7.20 34.66
C ASP A 214 40.39 -6.57 35.51
N ALA A 215 40.63 -7.15 36.70
CA ALA A 215 41.67 -6.67 37.63
C ALA A 215 43.10 -6.73 37.06
N ASN A 216 43.31 -7.48 35.97
CA ASN A 216 44.59 -7.66 35.30
C ASN A 216 44.69 -6.78 34.02
N GLY A 217 43.67 -5.97 33.74
CA GLY A 217 43.62 -5.06 32.58
C GLY A 217 43.13 -5.70 31.28
N ASN A 218 42.72 -6.97 31.28
CA ASN A 218 42.16 -7.64 30.11
C ASN A 218 40.69 -7.25 29.93
N PHE A 219 40.24 -7.14 28.68
CA PHE A 219 38.83 -6.90 28.40
C PHE A 219 38.04 -8.21 28.48
N ILE A 220 37.09 -8.27 29.41
CA ILE A 220 36.10 -9.34 29.55
C ILE A 220 34.72 -8.84 29.11
N LYS A 221 33.95 -9.70 28.44
CA LYS A 221 32.54 -9.43 28.13
C LYS A 221 31.71 -9.69 29.38
N GLN A 222 30.93 -8.70 29.78
CA GLN A 222 29.96 -8.82 30.86
C GLN A 222 28.57 -8.54 30.29
N ASN A 223 27.65 -9.50 30.46
CA ASN A 223 26.25 -9.26 30.16
C ASN A 223 25.66 -8.36 31.25
N VAL A 224 25.07 -7.24 30.86
CA VAL A 224 24.41 -6.30 31.76
C VAL A 224 23.04 -5.93 31.21
N LYS A 225 22.10 -5.68 32.12
CA LYS A 225 20.85 -5.00 31.78
C LYS A 225 21.13 -3.51 31.66
N ALA A 226 21.37 -3.04 30.43
CA ALA A 226 21.60 -1.63 30.15
C ALA A 226 20.28 -0.86 30.24
N SER A 227 20.28 0.25 30.99
CA SER A 227 19.15 1.17 31.03
C SER A 227 18.93 1.87 29.68
N LEU A 228 20.01 2.05 28.92
CA LEU A 228 20.02 2.69 27.60
C LEU A 228 21.14 2.10 26.73
N GLN A 229 20.79 1.67 25.52
CA GLN A 229 21.72 1.34 24.44
C GLN A 229 21.42 2.25 23.24
N ILE A 230 22.47 2.86 22.69
CA ILE A 230 22.38 3.73 21.51
C ILE A 230 23.26 3.11 20.42
N THR A 231 22.66 2.80 19.28
CA THR A 231 23.36 2.26 18.11
C THR A 231 23.22 3.25 16.97
N SER A 232 24.35 3.67 16.38
CA SER A 232 24.36 4.45 15.15
C SER A 232 24.53 3.51 13.95
N ARG A 233 23.69 3.67 12.93
CA ARG A 233 23.73 2.94 11.66
C ARG A 233 23.42 3.88 10.50
N VAL A 234 23.57 3.40 9.27
CA VAL A 234 23.24 4.15 8.03
C VAL A 234 21.74 4.46 7.92
N GLY A 235 20.89 3.78 8.69
CA GLY A 235 19.45 3.91 8.62
C GLY A 235 18.82 2.96 7.61
N ASP A 236 17.51 3.08 7.46
CA ASP A 236 16.69 2.29 6.54
C ASP A 236 16.08 3.25 5.49
N TYR A 237 16.04 2.80 4.23
CA TYR A 237 15.47 3.52 3.09
C TYR A 237 14.93 2.52 2.07
N VAL A 238 13.74 2.78 1.53
CA VAL A 238 13.18 2.04 0.40
C VAL A 238 13.39 2.86 -0.87
N THR A 239 13.93 2.25 -1.92
CA THR A 239 14.15 2.97 -3.18
C THR A 239 12.85 3.21 -3.93
N SER A 240 12.85 4.23 -4.78
CA SER A 240 11.70 4.57 -5.61
C SER A 240 11.28 3.38 -6.47
N LYS A 241 12.26 2.68 -7.04
CA LYS A 241 12.05 1.46 -7.82
C LYS A 241 11.46 0.31 -7.01
N GLU A 242 11.94 0.08 -5.78
CA GLU A 242 11.39 -0.97 -4.91
C GLU A 242 9.94 -0.65 -4.52
N LEU A 243 9.65 0.62 -4.21
CA LEU A 243 8.33 1.07 -3.82
C LEU A 243 7.32 0.87 -4.96
N LEU A 244 7.64 1.32 -6.18
CA LEU A 244 6.75 1.14 -7.34
C LEU A 244 6.51 -0.35 -7.63
N LYS A 245 7.57 -1.16 -7.65
CA LYS A 245 7.45 -2.60 -7.90
C LYS A 245 6.61 -3.30 -6.81
N SER A 246 6.75 -2.88 -5.56
CA SER A 246 5.96 -3.44 -4.46
C SER A 246 4.48 -3.06 -4.59
N LEU A 247 4.18 -1.83 -5.02
CA LEU A 247 2.82 -1.39 -5.27
C LEU A 247 2.20 -2.17 -6.43
N GLU A 248 2.89 -2.31 -7.56
CA GLU A 248 2.36 -3.01 -8.75
C GLU A 248 2.03 -4.48 -8.43
N LYS A 249 2.90 -5.16 -7.68
CA LYS A 249 2.62 -6.52 -7.17
C LYS A 249 1.42 -6.57 -6.24
N PHE A 250 1.31 -5.60 -5.35
CA PHE A 250 0.18 -5.52 -4.44
C PHE A 250 -1.14 -5.23 -5.18
N ALA A 251 -1.09 -4.36 -6.19
CA ALA A 251 -2.23 -4.06 -7.04
C ALA A 251 -2.70 -5.30 -7.82
N ASP A 252 -1.79 -6.03 -8.46
CA ASP A 252 -2.14 -7.29 -9.14
C ASP A 252 -2.77 -8.30 -8.17
N TYR A 253 -2.18 -8.46 -6.98
CA TYR A 253 -2.72 -9.34 -5.94
C TYR A 253 -4.10 -8.90 -5.43
N MET A 254 -4.31 -7.59 -5.21
CA MET A 254 -5.62 -7.05 -4.83
C MET A 254 -6.65 -7.25 -5.94
N GLY A 255 -6.23 -7.14 -7.20
CA GLY A 255 -7.03 -7.51 -8.37
C GLY A 255 -7.46 -8.97 -8.34
N ASP A 256 -6.53 -9.89 -8.04
CA ASP A 256 -6.85 -11.31 -7.87
C ASP A 256 -7.83 -11.55 -6.71
N ILE A 257 -7.71 -10.82 -5.59
CA ILE A 257 -8.68 -10.89 -4.48
C ILE A 257 -10.08 -10.50 -4.97
N ILE A 258 -10.20 -9.37 -5.67
CA ILE A 258 -11.49 -8.87 -6.14
C ILE A 258 -12.08 -9.83 -7.17
N LEU A 259 -11.33 -10.15 -8.24
CA LEU A 259 -11.80 -11.03 -9.31
C LEU A 259 -12.28 -12.39 -8.81
N ASN A 260 -11.51 -13.03 -7.91
CA ASN A 260 -11.90 -14.32 -7.34
C ASN A 260 -13.11 -14.20 -6.40
N SER A 261 -13.20 -13.12 -5.62
CA SER A 261 -14.38 -12.88 -4.77
C SER A 261 -15.64 -12.72 -5.61
N ILE A 262 -15.58 -11.91 -6.67
CA ILE A 262 -16.68 -11.71 -7.61
C ILE A 262 -17.04 -13.02 -8.33
N SER A 263 -16.04 -13.82 -8.73
CA SER A 263 -16.27 -15.12 -9.37
C SER A 263 -16.97 -16.12 -8.43
N ILE A 264 -16.74 -16.03 -7.12
CA ILE A 264 -17.48 -16.82 -6.13
C ILE A 264 -18.91 -16.29 -6.00
N ILE A 265 -19.10 -14.97 -5.88
CA ILE A 265 -20.39 -14.31 -5.72
C ILE A 265 -21.30 -14.52 -6.94
N ALA A 266 -20.75 -14.54 -8.15
CA ALA A 266 -21.49 -14.76 -9.40
C ALA A 266 -22.18 -16.14 -9.51
N LYS A 267 -21.83 -17.08 -8.61
CA LYS A 267 -22.53 -18.36 -8.48
C LYS A 267 -23.86 -18.22 -7.74
N ASP A 268 -23.95 -17.22 -6.86
CA ASP A 268 -25.15 -16.91 -6.11
C ASP A 268 -26.09 -16.03 -6.95
N GLU A 269 -27.34 -15.93 -6.51
CA GLU A 269 -28.36 -15.05 -7.11
C GLU A 269 -28.83 -14.07 -6.06
N PHE A 270 -28.84 -12.78 -6.40
CA PHE A 270 -29.42 -11.76 -5.54
C PHE A 270 -30.95 -11.92 -5.49
N VAL A 271 -31.48 -12.12 -4.29
CA VAL A 271 -32.91 -12.16 -4.01
C VAL A 271 -33.14 -11.33 -2.75
N VAL A 272 -33.95 -10.28 -2.85
CA VAL A 272 -34.25 -9.41 -1.70
C VAL A 272 -35.00 -10.19 -0.63
N LYS A 273 -34.58 -10.03 0.63
CA LYS A 273 -35.26 -10.60 1.80
C LYS A 273 -36.41 -9.68 2.21
N ILE A 274 -37.64 -10.18 2.07
CA ILE A 274 -38.90 -9.52 2.48
C ILE A 274 -39.34 -10.06 3.83
#